data_AF-A0A1G6BGS2-F1
#
_entry.id   AF-A0A1G6BGS2-F1
#
_cell.length_a   1.000
_cell.length_b   1.000
_cell.length_c   1.000
_cell.angle_alpha   90.00
_cell.angle_beta   90.00
_cell.angle_gamma   90.00
#
_symmetry.space_group_name_H-M   'P 1'
#
loop_
_entity.id
_entity.type
_entity.pdbx_description
1 polymer ?
#
loop_
_entity_poly.entity_id
_entity_poly.type
_entity_poly.pdbx_seq_one_letter_code
_entity_poly.pdbx_strand_id
1 'polypeptide(L)'
;MIKFFRKIRYKLMESGKKGKYLKYAIGEIFLVVIGILIALQINNWNEERKDRNKLLNIYKHIYSDIENDIKELEANLNFFNEKKSIFEKVVQDSITPELLDQGLSGLISSTPKTLLNKKGVSQLGELQENDTLTFTSTIYMSSWTQGCYR
;
A
#
# COMPACT_ATOMS: atom_id res chain seq x y z
N MET A 1 -18.19 -36.55 -14.60
CA MET A 1 -19.58 -36.29 -15.06
C MET A 1 -20.54 -37.14 -14.25
N ILE A 2 -21.52 -36.50 -13.61
CA ILE A 2 -22.47 -37.13 -12.68
C ILE A 2 -23.30 -38.21 -13.41
N LYS A 3 -23.46 -39.39 -12.79
CA LYS A 3 -24.13 -40.58 -13.40
C LYS A 3 -25.58 -40.31 -13.83
N PHE A 4 -26.18 -39.23 -13.33
CA PHE A 4 -27.54 -38.78 -13.62
C PHE A 4 -27.72 -38.33 -15.07
N PHE A 5 -26.82 -37.50 -15.60
CA PHE A 5 -26.88 -37.01 -16.99
C PHE A 5 -26.72 -38.14 -18.01
N ARG A 6 -25.92 -39.16 -17.67
CA ARG A 6 -25.77 -40.36 -18.51
C ARG A 6 -27.10 -41.10 -18.71
N LYS A 7 -27.89 -41.30 -17.65
CA LYS A 7 -29.20 -41.97 -17.74
C LYS A 7 -30.21 -41.19 -18.57
N ILE A 8 -30.16 -39.86 -18.52
CA ILE A 8 -31.07 -38.99 -19.29
C ILE A 8 -30.76 -39.05 -20.79
N ARG A 9 -29.47 -39.11 -21.16
CA ARG A 9 -29.03 -39.25 -22.56
C ARG A 9 -29.54 -40.53 -23.21
N TYR A 10 -29.43 -41.66 -22.50
CA TYR A 10 -29.94 -42.96 -22.96
C TYR A 10 -31.47 -42.95 -23.18
N LYS A 11 -32.24 -42.41 -22.22
CA LYS A 11 -33.71 -42.31 -22.35
C LYS A 11 -34.16 -41.40 -23.51
N LEU A 12 -33.37 -40.38 -23.86
CA LEU A 12 -33.70 -39.48 -24.97
C LEU A 12 -33.38 -40.07 -26.34
N MET A 13 -32.28 -40.82 -26.46
CA MET A 13 -31.90 -41.54 -27.69
C MET A 13 -32.94 -42.59 -28.10
N GLU A 14 -33.54 -43.26 -27.13
CA GLU A 14 -34.60 -44.26 -27.34
C GLU A 14 -35.90 -43.65 -27.88
N SER A 15 -36.12 -42.34 -27.71
CA SER A 15 -37.40 -41.67 -28.02
C SER A 15 -37.51 -41.08 -29.44
N GLY A 16 -36.47 -41.10 -30.26
CA GLY A 16 -36.47 -40.63 -31.67
C GLY A 16 -36.78 -39.13 -31.92
N LYS A 17 -37.12 -38.35 -30.88
CA LYS A 17 -37.60 -36.95 -31.00
C LYS A 17 -36.45 -35.94 -30.86
N LYS A 18 -35.82 -35.58 -31.98
CA LYS A 18 -34.70 -34.62 -32.07
C LYS A 18 -34.96 -33.28 -31.36
N GLY A 19 -36.20 -32.76 -31.38
CA GLY A 19 -36.56 -31.50 -30.73
C GLY A 19 -36.50 -31.51 -29.19
N LYS A 20 -36.67 -32.68 -28.55
CA LYS A 20 -36.50 -32.79 -27.09
C LYS A 20 -35.02 -32.73 -26.72
N TYR A 21 -34.17 -33.44 -27.47
CA TYR A 21 -32.72 -33.47 -27.26
C TYR A 21 -32.09 -32.07 -27.33
N LEU A 22 -32.53 -31.23 -28.27
CA LEU A 22 -32.02 -29.86 -28.41
C LEU A 22 -32.30 -28.98 -27.17
N LYS A 23 -33.53 -29.03 -26.64
CA LYS A 23 -33.91 -28.28 -25.42
C LYS A 23 -33.10 -28.71 -24.19
N TYR A 24 -32.83 -30.00 -24.05
CA TYR A 24 -32.04 -30.52 -22.94
C TYR A 24 -30.55 -30.19 -23.05
N ALA A 25 -29.97 -30.27 -24.26
CA ALA A 25 -28.57 -29.90 -24.49
C ALA A 25 -28.30 -28.41 -24.20
N ILE A 26 -29.25 -27.54 -24.55
CA ILE A 26 -29.19 -26.11 -24.22
C ILE A 26 -29.19 -25.91 -22.70
N GLY A 27 -30.07 -26.62 -21.97
CA GLY A 27 -30.10 -26.57 -20.51
C GLY A 27 -28.79 -27.02 -19.84
N GLU A 28 -28.13 -28.04 -20.37
CA GLU A 28 -26.83 -28.51 -19.88
C GLU A 28 -25.72 -27.47 -20.11
N ILE A 29 -25.70 -26.83 -21.28
CA ILE A 29 -24.76 -25.74 -21.56
C ILE A 29 -24.98 -24.58 -20.59
N PHE A 30 -26.23 -24.14 -20.38
CA PHE A 30 -26.53 -23.06 -19.43
C PHE A 30 -26.08 -23.40 -18.00
N LEU A 31 -26.30 -24.63 -17.53
CA LEU A 31 -25.85 -25.07 -16.21
C LEU A 31 -24.32 -25.05 -16.07
N VAL A 32 -23.60 -25.50 -17.09
CA VAL A 32 -22.13 -25.48 -17.11
C VAL A 32 -21.62 -24.04 -17.13
N VAL A 33 -22.23 -23.17 -17.94
CA VAL A 33 -21.86 -21.75 -18.02
C VAL A 33 -22.08 -21.06 -16.68
N ILE A 34 -23.21 -21.28 -16.01
CA ILE A 34 -23.47 -20.74 -14.66
C ILE A 34 -22.42 -21.24 -13.66
N GLY A 35 -22.05 -22.52 -13.72
CA GLY A 35 -21.01 -23.09 -12.86
C GLY A 35 -19.65 -22.40 -13.04
N ILE A 36 -19.24 -22.18 -14.30
CA ILE A 36 -17.98 -21.48 -14.62
C ILE A 36 -18.03 -20.02 -14.17
N LEU A 37 -19.15 -19.33 -14.41
CA LEU A 37 -19.32 -17.92 -14.02
C LEU A 37 -19.23 -17.76 -12.50
N ILE A 38 -19.87 -18.63 -11.72
CA ILE A 38 -19.78 -18.59 -10.25
C ILE A 38 -18.35 -18.89 -9.80
N ALA A 39 -17.68 -19.88 -10.40
CA ALA A 39 -16.29 -20.18 -10.07
C ALA A 39 -15.35 -19.00 -10.34
N LEU A 40 -15.52 -18.32 -11.48
CA LEU A 40 -14.79 -17.10 -11.83
C LEU A 40 -15.10 -15.95 -10.86
N GLN A 41 -16.38 -15.75 -10.51
CA GLN A 41 -16.77 -14.70 -9.56
C GLN A 41 -16.16 -14.93 -8.17
N ILE A 42 -16.17 -16.17 -7.67
CA ILE A 42 -15.54 -16.50 -6.38
C ILE A 42 -14.04 -16.25 -6.43
N ASN A 43 -13.37 -16.63 -7.53
CA ASN A 43 -11.94 -16.39 -7.70
C ASN A 43 -11.62 -14.88 -7.73
N ASN A 44 -12.36 -14.10 -8.51
CA ASN A 44 -12.18 -12.66 -8.61
C ASN A 44 -12.43 -11.97 -7.28
N TRP A 45 -13.50 -12.33 -6.56
CA TRP A 45 -13.79 -11.76 -5.24
C TRP A 45 -12.68 -12.07 -4.21
N ASN A 46 -12.08 -13.26 -4.28
CA ASN A 46 -10.97 -13.62 -3.42
C ASN A 46 -9.70 -12.83 -3.74
N GLU A 47 -9.38 -12.61 -5.02
CA GLU A 47 -8.26 -11.75 -5.43
C GLU A 47 -8.48 -10.30 -5.00
N GLU A 48 -9.64 -9.70 -5.29
CA GLU A 48 -9.96 -8.35 -4.82
C GLU A 48 -9.83 -8.20 -3.30
N ARG A 49 -10.26 -9.21 -2.54
CA ARG A 49 -10.13 -9.20 -1.08
C ARG A 49 -8.65 -9.22 -0.66
N LYS A 50 -7.80 -10.00 -1.33
CA LYS A 50 -6.36 -10.00 -1.04
C LYS A 50 -5.75 -8.64 -1.34
N ASP A 51 -6.12 -8.01 -2.45
CA ASP A 51 -5.57 -6.71 -2.82
C ASP A 51 -6.04 -5.61 -1.88
N ARG A 52 -7.32 -5.61 -1.46
CA ARG A 52 -7.81 -4.74 -0.39
C ARG A 52 -7.02 -4.93 0.91
N ASN A 53 -6.73 -6.17 1.29
CA ASN A 53 -5.95 -6.44 2.50
C ASN A 53 -4.50 -5.95 2.39
N LYS A 54 -3.86 -6.09 1.22
CA LYS A 54 -2.52 -5.52 0.96
C LYS A 54 -2.55 -4.01 1.12
N LEU A 55 -3.53 -3.33 0.50
CA LEU A 55 -3.66 -1.88 0.59
C LEU A 55 -3.88 -1.41 2.03
N LEU A 56 -4.74 -2.09 2.81
CA LEU A 56 -4.94 -1.79 4.22
C LEU A 56 -3.67 -1.99 5.06
N ASN A 57 -2.84 -2.98 4.73
CA ASN A 57 -1.57 -3.18 5.41
C ASN A 57 -0.58 -2.06 5.11
N ILE A 58 -0.52 -1.62 3.85
CA ILE A 58 0.32 -0.48 3.44
C ILE A 58 -0.14 0.81 4.13
N TYR A 59 -1.46 1.06 4.18
CA TYR A 59 -2.03 2.19 4.91
C TYR A 59 -1.61 2.19 6.39
N LYS A 60 -1.65 1.03 7.06
CA LYS A 60 -1.20 0.90 8.45
C LYS A 60 0.29 1.20 8.59
N HIS A 61 1.11 0.75 7.65
CA HIS A 61 2.55 1.07 7.66
C HIS A 61 2.77 2.57 7.53
N ILE A 62 2.13 3.24 6.56
CA ILE A 62 2.25 4.70 6.39
C ILE A 62 1.81 5.45 7.64
N TYR A 63 0.69 5.06 8.22
CA TYR A 63 0.20 5.67 9.46
C TYR A 63 1.23 5.55 10.58
N SER A 64 1.79 4.36 10.77
CA SER A 64 2.83 4.13 11.78
C SER A 64 4.13 4.88 11.47
N ASP A 65 4.51 4.97 10.19
CA ASP A 65 5.70 5.68 9.74
C ASP A 65 5.56 7.18 10.11
N ILE A 66 4.41 7.80 9.79
CA ILE A 66 4.12 9.20 10.13
C ILE A 66 4.09 9.41 11.64
N GLU A 67 3.47 8.52 12.41
CA GLU A 67 3.41 8.65 13.88
C GLU A 67 4.82 8.62 14.50
N ASN A 68 5.70 7.77 13.97
CA ASN A 68 7.09 7.69 14.43
C ASN A 68 7.89 8.94 14.01
N ASP A 69 7.71 9.40 12.77
CA ASP A 69 8.37 10.61 12.26
C ASP A 69 7.96 11.84 13.11
N ILE A 70 6.69 11.96 13.51
CA ILE A 70 6.22 13.03 14.40
C ILE A 70 6.92 12.96 15.75
N LYS A 71 6.98 11.78 16.37
CA LYS A 71 7.66 11.61 17.67
C LYS A 71 9.14 11.96 17.61
N GLU A 72 9.82 11.58 16.53
CA GLU A 72 11.22 11.94 16.30
C GLU A 72 11.38 13.45 16.12
N LEU A 73 10.51 14.09 15.34
CA LEU A 73 10.53 15.55 15.16
C LEU A 73 10.27 16.30 16.47
N GLU A 74 9.34 15.83 17.30
CA GLU A 74 9.07 16.39 18.63
C GLU A 74 10.29 16.27 19.55
N ALA A 75 10.95 15.12 19.57
CA ALA A 75 12.19 14.93 20.33
C ALA A 75 13.30 15.87 19.85
N ASN A 76 13.42 16.07 18.53
CA ASN A 76 14.40 16.97 17.94
C ASN A 76 14.10 18.43 18.29
N LEU A 77 12.82 18.84 18.26
CA LEU A 77 12.41 20.18 18.69
C LEU A 77 12.72 20.43 20.17
N ASN A 78 12.48 19.44 21.04
CA ASN A 78 12.82 19.55 22.46
C ASN A 78 14.33 19.70 22.66
N PHE A 79 15.14 18.93 21.95
CA PHE A 79 16.60 19.06 21.95
C PHE A 79 17.04 20.49 21.59
N PHE A 80 16.49 21.08 20.52
CA PHE A 80 16.85 22.45 20.12
C PHE A 80 16.34 23.50 21.12
N ASN A 81 15.15 23.31 21.70
CA ASN A 81 14.60 24.21 22.70
C ASN A 81 15.46 24.24 23.97
N GLU A 82 15.98 23.11 24.44
CA GLU A 82 16.89 23.05 25.59
C GLU A 82 18.19 23.82 25.35
N LYS A 83 18.70 23.79 24.11
CA LYS A 83 19.95 24.46 23.76
C LYS A 83 19.77 25.93 23.39
N LYS A 84 18.53 26.38 23.12
CA LYS A 84 18.21 27.74 22.68
C LYS A 84 18.78 28.82 23.61
N SER A 85 18.64 28.65 24.93
CA SER A 85 19.14 29.64 25.91
C SER A 85 20.67 29.79 25.84
N ILE A 86 21.39 28.70 25.59
CA ILE A 86 22.85 28.73 25.48
C ILE A 86 23.25 29.42 24.18
N PHE A 87 22.57 29.10 23.07
CA PHE A 87 22.79 29.80 21.79
C PHE A 87 22.56 31.30 21.91
N GLU A 88 21.47 31.73 22.56
CA GLU A 88 21.17 33.15 22.78
C GLU A 88 22.29 33.87 23.56
N LYS A 89 22.83 33.24 24.62
CA LYS A 89 23.94 33.81 25.41
C LYS A 89 25.24 33.93 24.60
N VAL A 90 25.53 32.96 23.74
CA VAL A 90 26.70 32.99 22.84
C VAL A 90 26.55 34.10 21.79
N VAL A 91 25.37 34.27 21.20
CA VAL A 91 25.09 35.33 20.21
C VAL A 91 25.21 36.73 20.83
N GLN A 92 24.88 36.89 22.11
CA GLN A 92 24.97 38.16 22.84
C GLN A 92 26.39 38.47 23.37
N ASP A 93 27.41 37.72 22.95
CA ASP A 93 28.82 37.86 23.36
C ASP A 93 29.02 37.90 24.90
N SER A 94 28.08 37.29 25.63
CA SER A 94 28.02 37.28 27.09
C SER A 94 28.63 35.99 27.65
N ILE A 95 29.72 35.51 27.05
CA ILE A 95 30.33 34.21 27.33
C ILE A 95 31.15 34.29 28.63
N THR A 96 30.70 33.61 29.69
CA THR A 96 31.46 33.46 30.95
C THR A 96 32.29 32.16 30.94
N PRO A 97 33.41 32.09 31.68
CA PRO A 97 34.24 30.87 31.80
C PRO A 97 33.45 29.63 32.27
N GLU A 98 32.35 29.81 33.01
CA GLU A 98 31.46 28.72 33.44
C GLU A 98 30.62 28.12 32.30
N LEU A 99 30.33 28.88 31.24
CA LEU A 99 29.62 28.37 30.05
C LEU A 99 30.50 27.45 29.18
N LEU A 100 31.82 27.62 29.26
CA LEU A 100 32.81 26.77 28.59
C LEU A 100 32.86 25.36 29.20
N ASP A 101 32.67 25.24 30.52
CA ASP A 101 32.75 23.97 31.24
C ASP A 101 31.44 23.15 31.15
N GLN A 102 30.29 23.82 30.99
CA GLN A 102 28.97 23.18 31.09
C GLN A 102 28.19 23.08 29.75
N GLY A 103 28.45 23.97 28.78
CA GLY A 103 27.55 24.17 27.64
C GLY A 103 28.15 23.84 26.26
N LEU A 104 29.41 24.21 26.02
CA LEU A 104 29.97 24.21 24.66
C LEU A 104 30.16 22.78 24.10
N SER A 105 30.60 21.83 24.92
CA SER A 105 30.75 20.43 24.55
C SER A 105 29.42 19.78 24.15
N GLY A 106 28.32 20.14 24.83
CA GLY A 106 26.97 19.62 24.57
C GLY A 106 26.25 20.26 23.38
N LEU A 107 26.76 21.38 22.86
CA LEU A 107 26.29 21.98 21.60
C LEU A 107 26.94 21.31 20.38
N ILE A 108 28.17 20.79 20.55
CA ILE A 108 28.97 20.19 19.48
C ILE A 108 28.78 18.66 19.43
N SER A 109 28.32 18.03 20.53
CA SER A 109 28.33 16.57 20.66
C SER A 109 27.33 15.81 19.78
N SER A 110 26.22 16.41 19.33
CA SER A 110 25.38 15.83 18.27
C SER A 110 24.29 16.79 17.80
N THR A 111 24.07 16.87 16.49
CA THR A 111 22.81 17.38 15.94
C THR A 111 21.87 16.20 15.71
N PRO A 112 20.65 16.17 16.28
CA PRO A 112 19.70 15.14 15.91
C PRO A 112 19.44 15.23 14.40
N LYS A 113 19.47 14.08 13.74
CA LYS A 113 19.14 13.96 12.32
C LYS A 113 17.78 13.31 12.22
N THR A 114 16.88 13.91 11.45
CA THR A 114 15.60 13.26 11.12
C THR A 114 15.80 12.29 9.96
N LEU A 115 15.43 11.02 10.14
CA LEU A 115 15.40 10.05 9.04
C LEU A 115 13.96 9.59 8.77
N LEU A 116 13.29 10.26 7.83
CA LEU A 116 11.91 9.94 7.46
C LEU A 116 11.77 8.48 7.03
N ASN A 117 10.81 7.77 7.61
CA ASN A 117 10.51 6.41 7.21
C ASN A 117 9.71 6.42 5.89
N LYS A 118 10.29 5.80 4.85
CA LYS A 118 9.73 5.76 3.49
C LYS A 118 9.15 4.40 3.12
N LYS A 119 9.07 3.45 4.05
CA LYS A 119 8.68 2.07 3.75
C LYS A 119 7.27 2.00 3.19
N GLY A 120 6.29 2.60 3.87
CA GLY A 120 4.90 2.58 3.41
C GLY A 120 4.71 3.26 2.05
N VAL A 121 5.39 4.38 1.83
CA VAL A 121 5.36 5.12 0.55
C VAL A 121 6.01 4.31 -0.59
N SER A 122 7.10 3.60 -0.30
CA SER A 122 7.75 2.73 -1.29
C SER A 122 6.84 1.58 -1.70
N GLN A 123 6.16 0.96 -0.74
CA GLN A 123 5.18 -0.10 -1.00
C GLN A 123 3.97 0.39 -1.81
N LEU A 124 3.54 1.66 -1.65
CA LEU A 124 2.52 2.25 -2.52
C LEU A 124 3.01 2.42 -3.96
N GLY A 125 4.27 2.85 -4.14
CA GLY A 125 4.86 3.02 -5.47
C GLY A 125 4.89 1.71 -6.26
N GLU A 126 5.21 0.59 -5.59
CA GLU A 126 5.23 -0.75 -6.19
C GLU A 126 3.85 -1.25 -6.62
N LEU A 127 2.76 -0.80 -5.97
CA LEU A 127 1.39 -1.11 -6.41
C LEU A 127 1.05 -0.41 -7.73
N GLN A 128 1.50 0.83 -7.91
CA GLN A 128 1.21 1.62 -9.11
C GLN A 128 1.88 1.06 -10.37
N GLU A 129 3.03 0.40 -10.23
CA GLU A 129 3.76 -0.22 -11.34
C GLU A 129 3.12 -1.53 -11.84
N ASN A 130 2.50 -2.28 -10.91
CA ASN A 130 1.78 -3.53 -11.22
C ASN A 130 0.37 -3.31 -11.82
N ASP A 131 -0.21 -2.13 -11.60
CA ASP A 131 -1.51 -1.72 -12.16
C ASP A 131 -1.41 -1.05 -13.56
N THR A 132 -0.23 -1.06 -14.19
CA THR A 132 0.02 -0.44 -15.51
C THR A 132 -0.82 -0.99 -16.67
N LEU A 133 -1.59 -2.06 -16.45
CA LEU A 133 -2.60 -2.53 -17.40
C LEU A 133 -3.99 -1.90 -17.22
N THR A 134 -4.21 -1.00 -16.26
CA THR A 134 -5.57 -0.51 -15.96
C THR A 134 -5.80 0.99 -15.98
N PHE A 135 -4.83 1.90 -15.78
CA PHE A 135 -5.15 3.33 -15.89
C PHE A 135 -3.96 4.19 -16.35
N THR A 136 -3.97 4.57 -17.63
CA THR A 136 -3.32 5.79 -18.09
C THR A 136 -4.05 7.00 -17.50
N SER A 137 -3.54 7.53 -16.39
CA SER A 137 -3.75 8.94 -16.06
C SER A 137 -2.47 9.52 -15.44
N THR A 138 -1.64 10.03 -16.35
CA THR A 138 -0.66 11.11 -16.19
C THR A 138 -0.70 11.83 -14.83
N ILE A 139 0.27 11.53 -13.97
CA ILE A 139 0.70 12.49 -12.95
C ILE A 139 2.16 12.82 -13.24
N TYR A 140 2.36 14.02 -13.77
CA TYR A 140 3.66 14.68 -13.91
C TYR A 140 4.37 14.69 -12.55
N MET A 141 5.46 13.95 -12.43
CA MET A 141 6.38 14.06 -11.31
C MET A 141 7.82 14.23 -11.81
N SER A 142 8.02 15.16 -12.75
CA SER A 142 9.33 15.64 -13.19
C SER A 142 9.37 17.17 -13.18
N SER A 143 9.69 17.78 -12.03
CA SER A 143 10.22 19.16 -11.99
C SER A 143 10.79 19.67 -10.65
N TRP A 144 10.93 18.86 -9.59
CA TRP A 144 11.40 19.38 -8.28
C TRP A 144 12.61 18.66 -7.67
N THR A 145 13.55 18.17 -8.49
CA THR A 145 14.84 17.63 -7.98
C THR A 145 16.08 18.23 -8.63
N GLN A 146 15.99 19.42 -9.25
CA GLN A 146 17.18 20.17 -9.66
C GLN A 146 17.06 21.64 -9.26
N GLY A 147 17.45 21.96 -8.03
CA GLY A 147 17.49 23.34 -7.58
C GLY A 147 17.81 23.54 -6.10
N CYS A 148 18.68 22.73 -5.49
CA CYS A 148 19.23 23.00 -4.15
C CYS A 148 20.57 22.27 -4.00
N TYR A 149 21.56 22.64 -4.81
CA TYR A 149 22.99 22.52 -4.47
C TYR A 149 23.76 23.50 -5.35
N ARG A 150 23.86 24.73 -4.87
CA ARG A 150 24.97 25.65 -5.14
C ARG A 150 25.06 26.66 -4.02
#